data_AF-A0A024VQ03-F1
#
_entry.id   AF-A0A024VQ03-F1
#
_cell.length_a   1.000
_cell.length_b   1.000
_cell.length_c   1.000
_cell.angle_alpha   90.00
_cell.angle_beta   90.00
_cell.angle_gamma   90.00
#
_symmetry.space_group_name_H-M   'P 1'
#
loop_
_entity.id
_entity.type
_entity.pdbx_description
1 polymer ?
#
loop_
_entity_poly.entity_id
_entity_poly.type
_entity_poly.pdbx_seq_one_letter_code
_entity_poly.pdbx_strand_id
1 'polypeptide(L)'
;MPRTCKNGQECRKYKAYENVDDKHVSIIQPILLVGMIFVFYIFYFRLFKRRYTSNESYRRKMNKKNISSKPVISLCLNDIVIKIIGNNAHIMENSVEPLNKLSSISELFVIAQISNDVQEKNIIDLFKKLGLFDKGLKEHRLMFCNTSNGRASMIRQLSPLTHVDNDETVIKTLTGKIPNLVQIYENINTSDHSNFFTSLQAFTQVICAVATVEGIN
;
A
#
# COMPACT_ATOMS: atom_id res chain seq x y z
N MET A 1 47.46 42.08 35.10
CA MET A 1 48.78 41.47 34.79
C MET A 1 48.55 40.22 33.94
N PRO A 2 48.85 40.23 32.63
CA PRO A 2 48.86 39.01 31.85
C PRO A 2 50.17 38.25 32.07
N ARG A 3 50.07 36.92 32.13
CA ARG A 3 51.13 35.98 32.48
C ARG A 3 52.21 35.96 31.39
N THR A 4 53.47 36.05 31.79
CA THR A 4 54.63 35.88 30.92
C THR A 4 54.87 34.40 30.62
N CYS A 5 54.90 34.05 29.33
CA CYS A 5 55.33 32.72 28.89
C CYS A 5 56.85 32.62 29.01
N LYS A 6 57.33 31.69 29.84
CA LYS A 6 58.73 31.23 29.81
C LYS A 6 58.92 30.38 28.56
N ASN A 7 59.96 30.65 27.80
CA ASN A 7 60.39 29.99 26.55
C ASN A 7 59.90 30.69 25.26
N GLY A 8 60.41 31.89 25.00
CA GLY A 8 61.01 32.29 23.71
C GLY A 8 60.29 32.08 22.37
N GLN A 9 59.02 31.70 22.32
CA GLN A 9 58.25 31.54 21.10
C GLN A 9 56.97 32.36 21.17
N GLU A 10 56.77 33.16 20.11
CA GLU A 10 55.70 34.14 20.00
C GLU A 10 54.32 33.45 19.99
N CYS A 11 53.43 33.87 20.88
CA CYS A 11 52.06 33.40 20.91
C CYS A 11 51.35 33.77 19.60
N ARG A 12 50.87 32.78 18.84
CA ARG A 12 50.09 33.02 17.62
C ARG A 12 48.89 33.93 17.96
N LYS A 13 48.92 35.17 17.47
CA LYS A 13 47.78 36.09 17.47
C LYS A 13 46.62 35.42 16.74
N TYR A 14 45.49 35.28 17.43
CA TYR A 14 44.21 35.00 16.76
C TYR A 14 43.93 36.16 15.79
N LYS A 15 43.92 35.90 14.49
CA LYS A 15 43.43 36.86 13.49
C LYS A 15 41.93 36.99 13.65
N ALA A 16 41.47 38.19 14.00
CA ALA A 16 40.07 38.58 13.89
C ALA A 16 39.65 38.47 12.42
N TYR A 17 38.48 37.87 12.18
CA TYR A 17 37.88 37.81 10.84
C TYR A 17 37.50 39.22 10.41
N GLU A 18 38.21 39.75 9.41
CA GLU A 18 37.81 40.96 8.68
C GLU A 18 36.55 40.64 7.87
N ASN A 19 35.50 41.46 8.06
CA ASN A 19 34.34 41.51 7.18
C ASN A 19 34.80 41.98 5.80
N VAL A 20 34.75 41.10 4.80
CA VAL A 20 34.89 41.48 3.40
C VAL A 20 33.48 41.50 2.79
N ASP A 21 33.04 42.72 2.45
CA ASP A 21 31.81 43.01 1.73
C ASP A 21 31.82 42.38 0.32
N ASP A 22 31.10 41.28 0.12
CA ASP A 22 30.72 40.79 -1.22
C ASP A 22 29.26 41.14 -1.54
N LYS A 23 28.98 42.44 -1.68
CA LYS A 23 27.65 42.95 -2.08
C LYS A 23 27.41 42.88 -3.59
N HIS A 24 27.66 41.75 -4.26
CA HIS A 24 27.13 41.52 -5.62
C HIS A 24 26.88 40.03 -5.95
N VAL A 25 26.50 39.20 -4.96
CA VAL A 25 25.88 37.91 -5.28
C VAL A 25 24.51 38.19 -5.89
N SER A 26 24.44 38.00 -7.21
CA SER A 26 23.30 38.31 -8.06
C SER A 26 21.98 37.78 -7.49
N ILE A 27 21.08 38.71 -7.14
CA ILE A 27 19.69 38.46 -6.67
C ILE A 27 18.91 37.54 -7.62
N ILE A 28 19.39 37.36 -8.86
CA ILE A 28 18.83 36.48 -9.88
C ILE A 28 18.99 34.99 -9.53
N GLN A 29 20.08 34.58 -8.86
CA GLN A 29 20.31 33.18 -8.49
C GLN A 29 19.26 32.60 -7.52
N PRO A 30 18.90 33.25 -6.40
CA PRO A 30 17.86 32.72 -5.51
C PRO A 30 16.48 32.71 -6.16
N ILE A 31 16.17 33.67 -7.05
CA ILE A 31 14.87 33.73 -7.76
C ILE A 31 14.71 32.53 -8.71
N LEU A 32 15.76 32.17 -9.46
CA LEU A 32 15.75 31.00 -10.34
C LEU A 32 15.58 29.69 -9.56
N LEU A 33 16.21 29.58 -8.38
CA LEU A 33 16.13 28.38 -7.54
C LEU A 33 14.73 28.21 -6.95
N VAL A 34 14.11 29.29 -6.46
CA VAL A 34 12.71 29.28 -5.99
C VAL A 34 11.76 28.96 -7.14
N GLY A 35 11.99 29.52 -8.34
CA GLY A 35 11.23 29.19 -9.54
C GLY A 35 11.29 27.71 -9.91
N MET A 36 12.48 27.10 -9.85
CA MET A 36 12.67 25.66 -10.12
C MET A 36 11.97 24.79 -9.09
N ILE A 37 12.02 25.16 -7.80
CA ILE A 37 11.28 24.46 -6.73
C ILE A 37 9.77 24.56 -6.97
N PHE A 38 9.26 25.72 -7.35
CA PHE A 38 7.83 25.92 -7.62
C PHE A 38 7.35 25.14 -8.83
N VAL A 39 8.15 25.10 -9.91
CA VAL A 39 7.85 24.30 -11.11
C VAL A 39 7.89 22.81 -10.78
N PHE A 40 8.88 22.34 -10.02
CA PHE A 40 8.93 20.98 -9.53
C PHE A 40 7.71 20.66 -8.66
N TYR A 41 7.32 21.55 -7.75
CA TYR A 41 6.15 21.35 -6.90
C TYR A 41 4.86 21.31 -7.74
N ILE A 42 4.69 22.21 -8.71
CA ILE A 42 3.55 22.21 -9.63
C ILE A 42 3.55 20.94 -10.49
N PHE A 43 4.72 20.47 -10.93
CA PHE A 43 4.85 19.27 -11.75
C PHE A 43 4.53 18.01 -10.94
N TYR A 44 5.12 17.85 -9.76
CA TYR A 44 4.78 16.78 -8.80
C TYR A 44 3.31 16.85 -8.39
N PHE A 45 2.79 18.04 -8.10
CA PHE A 45 1.39 18.25 -7.75
C PHE A 45 0.45 17.97 -8.92
N ARG A 46 0.81 18.29 -10.16
CA ARG A 46 0.03 17.91 -11.36
C ARG A 46 0.03 16.39 -11.57
N LEU A 47 1.17 15.72 -11.36
CA LEU A 47 1.24 14.25 -11.38
C LEU A 47 0.38 13.63 -10.27
N PHE A 48 0.39 14.22 -9.06
CA PHE A 48 -0.44 13.78 -7.93
C PHE A 48 -1.94 14.04 -8.16
N LYS A 49 -2.31 15.21 -8.70
CA LYS A 49 -3.69 15.59 -8.97
C LYS A 49 -4.33 14.71 -10.06
N ARG A 50 -3.52 14.13 -10.96
CA ARG A 50 -3.99 13.11 -11.92
C ARG A 50 -4.43 11.81 -11.22
N ARG A 51 -3.90 11.46 -10.04
CA ARG A 51 -4.46 10.37 -9.20
C ARG A 51 -5.78 10.78 -8.56
N TYR A 52 -5.95 12.05 -8.20
CA TYR A 52 -7.16 12.55 -7.54
C TYR A 52 -8.39 12.59 -8.47
N THR A 53 -8.23 12.92 -9.77
CA THR A 53 -9.37 12.97 -10.71
C THR A 53 -9.99 11.59 -11.02
N SER A 54 -9.20 10.51 -10.90
CA SER A 54 -9.72 9.12 -10.96
C SER A 54 -10.78 8.89 -9.87
N ASN A 55 -10.53 9.38 -8.66
CA ASN A 55 -11.41 9.19 -7.51
C ASN A 55 -12.76 9.90 -7.68
N GLU A 56 -12.81 11.03 -8.38
CA GLU A 56 -14.06 11.75 -8.65
C GLU A 56 -14.98 10.99 -9.63
N SER A 57 -14.39 10.26 -10.56
CA SER A 57 -15.09 9.35 -11.48
C SER A 57 -15.68 8.16 -10.72
N TYR A 58 -14.90 7.59 -9.78
CA TYR A 58 -15.35 6.54 -8.86
C TYR A 58 -16.45 7.03 -7.91
N ARG A 59 -16.30 8.22 -7.32
CA ARG A 59 -17.32 8.84 -6.46
C ARG A 59 -18.63 9.05 -7.22
N ARG A 60 -18.56 9.46 -8.49
CA ARG A 60 -19.74 9.55 -9.38
C ARG A 60 -20.36 8.18 -9.70
N LYS A 61 -19.55 7.13 -9.88
CA LYS A 61 -20.04 5.75 -10.12
C LYS A 61 -20.67 5.13 -8.87
N MET A 62 -20.12 5.39 -7.68
CA MET A 62 -20.74 5.04 -6.39
C MET A 62 -22.02 5.83 -6.14
N ASN A 63 -22.02 7.14 -6.39
CA ASN A 63 -23.22 7.96 -6.22
C ASN A 63 -24.39 7.52 -7.12
N LYS A 64 -24.10 6.94 -8.29
CA LYS A 64 -25.13 6.38 -9.18
C LYS A 64 -25.64 4.99 -8.72
N LYS A 65 -24.90 4.31 -7.85
CA LYS A 65 -25.24 3.02 -7.22
C LYS A 65 -25.80 3.18 -5.80
N ASN A 66 -26.09 4.39 -5.34
CA ASN A 66 -26.59 4.67 -3.98
C ASN A 66 -28.01 4.11 -3.76
N ILE A 67 -28.05 2.81 -3.47
CA ILE A 67 -28.88 2.16 -2.47
C ILE A 67 -27.92 1.15 -1.79
N SER A 68 -27.23 1.56 -0.73
CA SER A 68 -26.61 0.65 0.26
C SER A 68 -25.72 -0.50 -0.28
N SER A 69 -24.83 -0.26 -1.25
CA SER A 69 -23.90 -1.32 -1.70
C SER A 69 -22.59 -1.30 -0.91
N LYS A 70 -22.23 -2.42 -0.29
CA LYS A 70 -20.94 -2.63 0.41
C LYS A 70 -19.76 -2.24 -0.50
N PRO A 71 -18.63 -1.72 0.05
CA PRO A 71 -17.47 -1.35 -0.75
C PRO A 71 -16.89 -2.58 -1.47
N VAL A 72 -16.47 -2.42 -2.73
CA VAL A 72 -15.80 -3.48 -3.48
C VAL A 72 -14.32 -3.49 -3.13
N ILE A 73 -13.81 -4.61 -2.62
CA ILE A 73 -12.41 -4.79 -2.23
C ILE A 73 -11.86 -6.00 -2.98
N SER A 74 -10.62 -5.92 -3.47
CA SER A 74 -9.91 -7.09 -4.00
C SER A 74 -8.63 -7.41 -3.24
N LEU A 75 -8.36 -8.70 -3.05
CA LEU A 75 -7.23 -9.20 -2.25
C LEU A 75 -6.47 -10.30 -3.01
N CYS A 76 -5.14 -10.16 -3.10
CA CYS A 76 -4.26 -11.27 -3.49
C CYS A 76 -4.18 -12.31 -2.36
N LEU A 77 -4.33 -13.59 -2.70
CA LEU A 77 -4.27 -14.67 -1.71
C LEU A 77 -2.84 -15.16 -1.45
N ASN A 78 -1.98 -15.15 -2.48
CA ASN A 78 -0.63 -15.70 -2.41
C ASN A 78 0.20 -15.00 -1.32
N ASP A 79 0.77 -15.80 -0.42
CA ASP A 79 1.65 -15.40 0.68
C ASP A 79 1.01 -14.39 1.67
N ILE A 80 -0.32 -14.24 1.61
CA ILE A 80 -1.12 -13.41 2.52
C ILE A 80 -2.14 -14.28 3.26
N VAL A 81 -2.87 -15.11 2.51
CA VAL A 81 -3.91 -16.02 3.02
C VAL A 81 -3.53 -17.47 2.79
N ILE A 82 -2.94 -17.76 1.64
CA ILE A 82 -2.52 -19.10 1.27
C ILE A 82 -1.06 -19.13 0.86
N LYS A 83 -0.40 -20.25 1.15
CA LYS A 83 0.93 -20.59 0.63
C LYS A 83 0.81 -21.81 -0.27
N ILE A 84 1.29 -21.69 -1.50
CA ILE A 84 1.26 -22.78 -2.49
C ILE A 84 2.63 -23.47 -2.47
N ILE A 85 2.65 -24.76 -2.13
CA ILE A 85 3.86 -25.59 -2.10
C ILE A 85 3.65 -26.77 -3.03
N GLY A 86 4.34 -26.75 -4.18
CA GLY A 86 4.09 -27.71 -5.25
C GLY A 86 2.67 -27.56 -5.80
N ASN A 87 1.86 -28.61 -5.72
CA ASN A 87 0.45 -28.56 -6.13
C ASN A 87 -0.50 -28.30 -4.95
N ASN A 88 -0.02 -28.28 -3.71
CA ASN A 88 -0.86 -28.16 -2.53
C ASN A 88 -0.96 -26.69 -2.08
N ALA A 89 -2.14 -26.32 -1.60
CA ALA A 89 -2.37 -25.02 -0.96
C ALA A 89 -2.50 -25.21 0.56
N HIS A 90 -1.84 -24.35 1.31
CA HIS A 90 -1.91 -24.31 2.77
C HIS A 90 -2.49 -22.96 3.21
N ILE A 91 -3.47 -22.98 4.11
CA ILE A 91 -4.05 -21.76 4.69
C ILE A 91 -3.09 -21.21 5.76
N MET A 92 -2.93 -19.88 5.80
CA MET A 92 -2.29 -19.20 6.92
C MET A 92 -3.36 -18.98 8.00
N GLU A 93 -3.32 -19.72 9.10
CA GLU A 93 -4.41 -19.74 10.11
C GLU A 93 -4.75 -18.34 10.65
N ASN A 94 -3.73 -17.51 10.86
CA ASN A 94 -3.85 -16.11 11.30
C ASN A 94 -4.55 -15.16 10.30
N SER A 95 -4.80 -15.61 9.06
CA SER A 95 -5.47 -14.82 8.01
C SER A 95 -6.98 -15.11 7.92
N VAL A 96 -7.45 -16.22 8.50
CA VAL A 96 -8.83 -16.71 8.33
C VAL A 96 -9.85 -15.77 8.95
N GLU A 97 -9.63 -15.34 10.20
CA GLU A 97 -10.52 -14.41 10.87
C GLU A 97 -10.56 -13.04 10.17
N PRO A 98 -9.41 -12.39 9.86
CA PRO A 98 -9.40 -11.17 9.05
C PRO A 98 -10.14 -11.29 7.72
N LEU A 99 -9.94 -12.40 7.00
CA LEU A 99 -10.60 -12.64 5.72
C LEU A 99 -12.13 -12.71 5.86
N ASN A 100 -12.63 -13.47 6.84
CA ASN A 100 -14.06 -13.59 7.12
C ASN A 100 -14.67 -12.27 7.56
N LYS A 101 -13.94 -11.48 8.35
CA LYS A 101 -14.42 -10.16 8.75
C LYS A 101 -14.49 -9.23 7.54
N LEU A 102 -13.49 -9.25 6.67
CA LEU A 102 -13.45 -8.45 5.45
C LEU A 102 -14.58 -8.83 4.48
N SER A 103 -14.85 -10.12 4.28
CA SER A 103 -15.97 -10.59 3.45
C SER A 103 -17.33 -10.19 4.01
N SER A 104 -17.47 -10.07 5.33
CA SER A 104 -18.73 -9.66 5.96
C SER A 104 -19.08 -8.19 5.70
N ILE A 105 -18.09 -7.30 5.61
CA ILE A 105 -18.30 -5.84 5.49
C ILE A 105 -18.11 -5.30 4.07
N SER A 106 -17.63 -6.13 3.13
CA SER A 106 -17.29 -5.71 1.77
C SER A 106 -17.81 -6.69 0.70
N GLU A 107 -17.93 -6.22 -0.54
CA GLU A 107 -17.95 -7.11 -1.68
C GLU A 107 -16.52 -7.55 -2.01
N LEU A 108 -16.07 -8.60 -1.31
CA LEU A 108 -14.72 -9.11 -1.42
C LEU A 108 -14.53 -10.00 -2.66
N PHE A 109 -13.54 -9.65 -3.47
CA PHE A 109 -12.98 -10.48 -4.55
C PHE A 109 -11.59 -10.95 -4.14
N VAL A 110 -11.31 -12.24 -4.28
CA VAL A 110 -10.01 -12.80 -3.93
C VAL A 110 -9.38 -13.42 -5.17
N ILE A 111 -8.07 -13.24 -5.33
CA ILE A 111 -7.35 -13.68 -6.52
C ILE A 111 -6.15 -14.51 -6.10
N ALA A 112 -6.03 -15.73 -6.63
CA ALA A 112 -4.83 -16.55 -6.50
C ALA A 112 -4.10 -16.66 -7.84
N GLN A 113 -2.78 -16.47 -7.81
CA GLN A 113 -1.90 -16.83 -8.90
C GLN A 113 -1.52 -18.31 -8.79
N ILE A 114 -1.82 -19.08 -9.84
CA ILE A 114 -1.63 -20.53 -9.91
C ILE A 114 -0.87 -20.92 -11.17
N SER A 115 -0.23 -22.08 -11.15
CA SER A 115 0.52 -22.62 -12.28
C SER A 115 -0.27 -23.66 -13.08
N ASN A 116 -1.27 -24.31 -12.48
CA ASN A 116 -2.04 -25.39 -13.10
C ASN A 116 -3.41 -25.60 -12.43
N ASP A 117 -4.30 -26.33 -13.11
CA ASP A 117 -5.67 -26.59 -12.67
C ASP A 117 -5.74 -27.47 -11.41
N VAL A 118 -4.67 -28.22 -11.11
CA VAL A 118 -4.59 -29.02 -9.87
C VAL A 118 -4.52 -28.10 -8.66
N GLN A 119 -3.71 -27.03 -8.74
CA GLN A 119 -3.66 -26.01 -7.69
C GLN A 119 -5.01 -25.29 -7.55
N GLU A 120 -5.69 -24.98 -8.67
CA GLU A 120 -7.03 -24.37 -8.64
C GLU A 120 -8.00 -25.23 -7.82
N LYS A 121 -8.09 -26.52 -8.17
CA LYS A 121 -8.96 -27.46 -7.47
C LYS A 121 -8.61 -27.58 -5.99
N ASN A 122 -7.33 -27.69 -5.66
CA ASN A 122 -6.88 -27.81 -4.28
C ASN A 122 -7.21 -26.57 -3.44
N ILE A 123 -7.13 -25.37 -4.02
CA ILE A 123 -7.54 -24.13 -3.36
C ILE A 123 -9.06 -24.13 -3.13
N ILE A 124 -9.86 -24.46 -4.14
CA ILE A 124 -11.32 -24.51 -4.01
C ILE A 124 -11.74 -25.51 -2.93
N ASP A 125 -11.17 -26.72 -2.95
CA ASP A 125 -11.46 -27.76 -1.97
C ASP A 125 -11.04 -27.35 -0.55
N LEU A 126 -9.91 -26.66 -0.40
CA LEU A 126 -9.47 -26.09 0.88
C LEU A 126 -10.46 -25.04 1.41
N PHE A 127 -10.89 -24.10 0.56
CA PHE A 127 -11.86 -23.06 0.96
C PHE A 127 -13.21 -23.66 1.35
N LYS A 128 -13.67 -24.72 0.64
CA LYS A 128 -14.89 -25.48 0.98
C LYS A 128 -14.74 -26.20 2.32
N LYS A 129 -13.63 -26.91 2.53
CA LYS A 129 -13.36 -27.64 3.76
C LYS A 129 -13.33 -26.73 4.99
N LEU A 130 -12.85 -25.49 4.84
CA LEU A 130 -12.80 -24.49 5.90
C LEU A 130 -14.10 -23.69 6.08
N GLY A 131 -15.11 -23.93 5.23
CA GLY A 131 -16.39 -23.20 5.25
C GLY A 131 -16.24 -21.71 5.00
N LEU A 132 -15.21 -21.28 4.24
CA LEU A 132 -14.97 -19.86 3.97
C LEU A 132 -16.09 -19.26 3.10
N PHE A 133 -16.67 -20.06 2.21
CA PHE A 133 -17.77 -19.60 1.37
C PHE A 133 -19.08 -19.40 2.14
N ASP A 134 -19.26 -20.12 3.24
CA ASP A 134 -20.44 -19.98 4.12
C ASP A 134 -20.34 -18.74 5.01
N LYS A 135 -19.15 -18.14 5.12
CA LYS A 135 -18.83 -16.98 5.97
C LYS A 135 -18.78 -15.66 5.20
N GLY A 136 -19.52 -15.58 4.10
CA GLY A 136 -19.75 -14.34 3.34
C GLY A 136 -18.88 -14.15 2.09
N LEU A 137 -17.79 -14.92 1.94
CA LEU A 137 -17.05 -14.94 0.67
C LEU A 137 -17.87 -15.73 -0.37
N LYS A 138 -18.13 -15.16 -1.54
CA LYS A 138 -18.88 -15.89 -2.58
C LYS A 138 -17.92 -16.69 -3.46
N GLU A 139 -18.25 -17.94 -3.76
CA GLU A 139 -17.41 -18.83 -4.59
C GLU A 139 -17.05 -18.20 -5.95
N HIS A 140 -18.02 -17.56 -6.63
CA HIS A 140 -17.78 -16.87 -7.92
C HIS A 140 -16.87 -15.63 -7.83
N ARG A 141 -16.44 -15.23 -6.64
CA ARG A 141 -15.51 -14.11 -6.40
C ARG A 141 -14.10 -14.58 -6.04
N LEU A 142 -13.89 -15.90 -5.96
CA LEU A 142 -12.56 -16.50 -6.00
C LEU A 142 -12.14 -16.64 -7.46
N MET A 143 -11.09 -15.92 -7.83
CA MET A 143 -10.59 -15.83 -9.20
C MET A 143 -9.15 -16.34 -9.27
N PHE A 144 -8.76 -16.80 -10.45
CA PHE A 144 -7.45 -17.38 -10.70
C PHE A 144 -6.75 -16.73 -11.89
N CYS A 145 -5.43 -16.73 -11.88
CA CYS A 145 -4.61 -16.33 -13.02
C CYS A 145 -3.23 -16.98 -12.96
N ASN A 146 -2.52 -17.00 -14.09
CA ASN A 146 -1.18 -17.58 -14.15
C ASN A 146 -0.06 -16.54 -14.03
N THR A 147 -0.37 -15.25 -14.21
CA THR A 147 0.65 -14.18 -14.25
C THR A 147 0.21 -12.94 -13.48
N SER A 148 1.19 -12.19 -12.96
CA SER A 148 0.97 -10.87 -12.33
C SER A 148 0.28 -9.89 -13.26
N ASN A 149 0.59 -9.92 -14.56
CA ASN A 149 -0.08 -9.08 -15.56
C ASN A 149 -1.55 -9.46 -15.76
N GLY A 150 -1.86 -10.77 -15.74
CA GLY A 150 -3.23 -11.28 -15.73
C GLY A 150 -3.99 -10.80 -14.51
N ARG A 151 -3.39 -10.92 -13.31
CA ARG A 151 -3.94 -10.39 -12.05
C ARG A 151 -4.26 -8.90 -12.14
N ALA A 152 -3.29 -8.08 -12.54
CA ALA A 152 -3.47 -6.63 -12.71
C ALA A 152 -4.59 -6.29 -13.71
N SER A 153 -4.70 -7.06 -14.80
CA SER A 153 -5.75 -6.88 -15.81
C SER A 153 -7.13 -7.17 -15.25
N MET A 154 -7.30 -8.25 -14.48
CA MET A 154 -8.56 -8.58 -13.81
C MET A 154 -8.95 -7.50 -12.80
N ILE A 155 -8.01 -7.06 -11.94
CA ILE A 155 -8.28 -6.05 -10.91
C ILE A 155 -8.73 -4.72 -11.53
N ARG A 156 -8.09 -4.32 -12.64
CA ARG A 156 -8.50 -3.12 -13.38
C ARG A 156 -9.94 -3.22 -13.90
N GLN A 157 -10.34 -4.39 -14.41
CA GLN A 157 -11.70 -4.64 -14.87
C GLN A 157 -12.71 -4.64 -13.72
N LEU A 158 -12.37 -5.28 -12.60
CA LEU A 158 -13.19 -5.27 -11.38
C LEU A 158 -13.43 -3.85 -10.88
N SER A 159 -12.44 -2.96 -11.04
CA SER A 159 -12.51 -1.58 -10.57
C SER A 159 -12.91 -1.49 -9.09
N PRO A 160 -12.16 -2.14 -8.17
CA PRO A 160 -12.44 -2.07 -6.73
C PRO A 160 -12.12 -0.69 -6.18
N LEU A 161 -12.70 -0.36 -5.02
CA LEU A 161 -12.33 0.82 -4.24
C LEU A 161 -10.90 0.66 -3.70
N THR A 162 -10.60 -0.53 -3.18
CA THR A 162 -9.31 -0.86 -2.59
C THR A 162 -8.82 -2.20 -3.09
N HIS A 163 -7.55 -2.27 -3.48
CA HIS A 163 -6.87 -3.52 -3.78
C HIS A 163 -5.65 -3.73 -2.88
N VAL A 164 -5.51 -4.95 -2.38
CA VAL A 164 -4.41 -5.40 -1.52
C VAL A 164 -3.60 -6.48 -2.26
N ASP A 165 -2.29 -6.27 -2.40
CA ASP A 165 -1.36 -7.21 -3.04
C ASP A 165 0.00 -7.23 -2.32
N ASN A 166 0.78 -8.28 -2.52
CA ASN A 166 2.18 -8.36 -2.08
C ASN A 166 3.16 -8.06 -3.24
N ASP A 167 2.73 -8.23 -4.49
CA ASP A 167 3.56 -8.05 -5.68
C ASP A 167 3.66 -6.58 -6.10
N GLU A 168 4.86 -6.02 -5.95
CA GLU A 168 5.15 -4.63 -6.33
C GLU A 168 4.88 -4.34 -7.81
N THR A 169 5.04 -5.33 -8.69
CA THR A 169 4.80 -5.16 -10.14
C THR A 169 3.32 -4.92 -10.43
N VAL A 170 2.42 -5.59 -9.70
CA VAL A 170 0.97 -5.40 -9.79
C VAL A 170 0.59 -4.03 -9.27
N ILE A 171 1.12 -3.64 -8.10
CA ILE A 171 0.88 -2.32 -7.50
C ILE A 171 1.30 -1.20 -8.45
N LYS A 172 2.51 -1.28 -9.02
CA LYS A 172 3.02 -0.30 -10.01
C LYS A 172 2.11 -0.26 -11.25
N THR A 173 1.65 -1.40 -11.75
CA THR A 173 0.78 -1.49 -12.92
C THR A 173 -0.60 -0.86 -12.68
N LEU A 174 -1.13 -0.98 -11.46
CA LEU A 174 -2.45 -0.46 -11.07
C LEU A 174 -2.41 0.99 -10.59
N THR A 175 -1.22 1.52 -10.31
CA THR A 175 -1.04 2.88 -9.81
C THR A 175 -1.70 3.91 -10.74
N GLY A 176 -2.57 4.74 -10.16
CA GLY A 176 -3.35 5.73 -10.90
C GLY A 176 -4.58 5.18 -11.65
N LYS A 177 -4.82 3.86 -11.60
CA LYS A 177 -6.01 3.21 -12.18
C LYS A 177 -7.02 2.79 -11.10
N ILE A 178 -6.53 2.40 -9.92
CA ILE A 178 -7.33 2.05 -8.73
C ILE A 178 -7.18 3.16 -7.66
N PRO A 179 -8.26 3.54 -6.95
CA PRO A 179 -8.23 4.58 -5.93
C PRO A 179 -7.23 4.31 -4.79
N ASN A 180 -7.36 3.14 -4.15
CA ASN A 180 -6.54 2.75 -3.02
C ASN A 180 -5.79 1.46 -3.34
N LEU A 181 -4.47 1.52 -3.28
CA LEU A 181 -3.59 0.35 -3.41
C LEU A 181 -2.84 0.18 -2.11
N VAL A 182 -2.95 -1.01 -1.53
CA VAL A 182 -2.27 -1.37 -0.30
C VAL A 182 -1.30 -2.49 -0.63
N GLN A 183 -0.02 -2.23 -0.42
CA GLN A 183 0.99 -3.27 -0.52
C GLN A 183 1.24 -3.84 0.86
N ILE A 184 1.10 -5.15 1.00
CA ILE A 184 1.39 -5.87 2.24
C ILE A 184 2.47 -6.92 1.99
N TYR A 185 3.35 -7.09 2.96
CA TYR A 185 4.43 -8.08 2.88
C TYR A 185 4.18 -9.19 3.90
N GLU A 186 4.67 -10.39 3.59
CA GLU A 186 4.80 -11.47 4.57
C GLU A 186 5.70 -10.95 5.71
N ASN A 187 5.34 -11.22 6.96
CA ASN A 187 6.20 -10.86 8.09
C ASN A 187 7.25 -11.97 8.25
N ILE A 188 8.49 -11.70 7.82
CA ILE A 188 9.53 -12.74 7.64
C ILE A 188 10.22 -13.16 8.96
N ASN A 189 9.97 -12.52 10.12
CA ASN A 189 10.68 -12.82 11.38
C ASN A 189 9.73 -12.74 12.60
N THR A 190 9.84 -13.47 13.73
CA THR A 190 10.56 -14.66 14.23
C THR A 190 10.02 -14.91 15.66
N SER A 191 9.79 -16.17 16.06
CA SER A 191 9.94 -16.71 17.42
C SER A 191 9.42 -16.00 18.69
N ASP A 192 8.46 -15.06 18.67
CA ASP A 192 7.89 -14.50 19.92
C ASP A 192 6.35 -14.51 19.94
N HIS A 193 5.82 -15.26 20.91
CA HIS A 193 4.43 -15.74 20.96
C HIS A 193 3.40 -14.77 21.56
N SER A 194 3.71 -13.50 21.86
CA SER A 194 2.83 -12.75 22.74
C SER A 194 1.82 -11.80 22.09
N ASN A 195 2.00 -11.25 20.87
CA ASN A 195 0.98 -10.43 20.18
C ASN A 195 1.27 -10.30 18.67
N PHE A 196 1.23 -11.39 17.92
CA PHE A 196 1.56 -11.35 16.48
C PHE A 196 0.40 -10.78 15.66
N PHE A 197 0.61 -9.59 15.08
CA PHE A 197 -0.37 -8.89 14.25
C PHE A 197 0.02 -8.96 12.78
N THR A 198 -0.83 -9.54 11.93
CA THR A 198 -0.54 -9.61 10.48
C THR A 198 -0.87 -8.30 9.79
N SER A 199 -0.20 -8.02 8.67
CA SER A 199 -0.51 -6.88 7.79
C SER A 199 -1.96 -6.93 7.29
N LEU A 200 -2.51 -8.13 7.03
CA LEU A 200 -3.92 -8.32 6.70
C LEU A 200 -4.86 -8.00 7.87
N GLN A 201 -4.49 -8.39 9.09
CA GLN A 201 -5.26 -8.06 10.29
C GLN A 201 -5.28 -6.54 10.54
N ALA A 202 -4.15 -5.85 10.34
CA ALA A 202 -4.04 -4.40 10.38
C ALA A 202 -4.99 -3.72 9.40
N PHE A 203 -4.92 -4.14 8.14
CA PHE A 203 -5.78 -3.63 7.10
C PHE A 203 -7.26 -3.85 7.45
N THR A 204 -7.62 -5.06 7.86
CA THR A 204 -9.00 -5.42 8.19
C THR A 204 -9.55 -4.58 9.34
N GLN A 205 -8.75 -4.35 10.39
CA GLN A 205 -9.17 -3.50 11.52
C GLN A 205 -9.42 -2.05 11.09
N VAL A 206 -8.57 -1.48 10.23
CA VAL A 206 -8.77 -0.13 9.70
C VAL A 206 -10.06 -0.05 8.88
N ILE A 207 -10.31 -1.01 8.00
CA ILE A 207 -11.54 -1.04 7.20
C ILE A 207 -12.77 -1.23 8.09
N CYS A 208 -12.70 -2.08 9.12
CA CYS A 208 -13.78 -2.24 10.09
C CYS A 208 -14.09 -0.93 10.82
N ALA A 209 -13.05 -0.23 11.31
CA ALA A 209 -13.23 1.05 11.99
C ALA A 209 -13.90 2.09 11.08
N VAL A 210 -13.46 2.19 9.82
CA VAL A 210 -14.08 3.08 8.82
C VAL A 210 -15.54 2.69 8.57
N ALA A 211 -15.82 1.40 8.37
CA ALA A 211 -17.19 0.90 8.14
C ALA A 211 -18.14 1.22 9.30
N THR A 212 -17.66 1.10 10.55
CA THR A 212 -18.46 1.45 11.74
C THR A 212 -18.80 2.94 11.82
N VAL A 213 -17.88 3.83 11.40
CA VAL A 213 -18.12 5.28 11.35
C VAL A 213 -19.11 5.63 10.24
N GLU A 214 -19.06 4.92 9.11
CA GLU A 214 -19.97 5.14 7.97
C GLU A 214 -21.34 4.45 8.13
N GLY A 215 -21.55 3.69 9.20
CA GLY A 215 -22.82 2.98 9.45
C GLY A 215 -23.05 1.77 8.54
N ILE A 216 -21.98 1.22 7.94
CA ILE A 216 -22.01 0.03 7.10
C ILE A 216 -21.81 -1.20 8.02
N ASN A 217 -22.89 -1.65 8.65
CA ASN A 217 -22.91 -2.87 9.47
C ASN A 217 -23.72 -3.98 8.77
#